data_AF-A0A9E5M301-F1
#
_entry.id   AF-A0A9E5M301-F1
#
_cell.length_a   1.000
_cell.length_b   1.000
_cell.length_c   1.000
_cell.angle_alpha   90.00
_cell.angle_beta   90.00
_cell.angle_gamma   90.00
#
_symmetry.space_group_name_H-M   'P 1'
#
loop_
_entity.id
_entity.type
_entity.pdbx_description
1 polymer ?
#
loop_
_entity_poly.entity_id
_entity_poly.type
_entity_poly.pdbx_seq_one_letter_code
_entity_poly.pdbx_strand_id
1 'polypeptide(L)'
;MAPELLAGMASGCWAIGALFSANASSEMGAFAFTRWRLFFAMCLLWLAAFYVGRWPELTVESIAWLSLSSWIGILVGDTALFVCMNRLGPRRSGVLFATHALFSALFAWLFFGETLWGWTLMGSGVLVSGVMVATLWGRREEETHAWENTSGALWIGV
;
A
#
# COMPACT_ATOMS: atom_id res chain seq x y z
N MET A 1 -9.26 18.60 -17.58
CA MET A 1 -8.18 18.87 -16.60
C MET A 1 -6.94 18.11 -17.04
N ALA A 2 -5.77 18.75 -17.03
CA ALA A 2 -4.53 18.08 -17.42
C ALA A 2 -4.20 16.96 -16.41
N PRO A 3 -3.89 15.73 -16.86
CA PRO A 3 -3.61 14.59 -15.97
C PRO A 3 -2.41 14.85 -15.04
N GLU A 4 -1.51 15.73 -15.48
CA GLU A 4 -0.27 16.12 -14.81
C GLU A 4 -0.54 16.85 -13.47
N LEU A 5 -1.53 17.75 -13.47
CA LEU A 5 -1.93 18.48 -12.26
C LEU A 5 -2.60 17.55 -11.24
N LEU A 6 -3.42 16.60 -11.71
CA LEU A 6 -4.05 15.60 -10.85
C LEU A 6 -3.02 14.67 -10.22
N ALA A 7 -2.01 14.24 -10.99
CA ALA A 7 -0.89 13.46 -10.46
C ALA A 7 -0.09 14.25 -9.41
N GLY A 8 0.19 15.53 -9.67
CA GLY A 8 0.84 16.42 -8.70
C GLY A 8 0.05 16.53 -7.38
N MET A 9 -1.26 16.80 -7.47
CA MET A 9 -2.14 16.85 -6.30
C MET A 9 -2.20 15.51 -5.55
N ALA A 10 -2.29 14.39 -6.26
CA ALA A 10 -2.31 13.06 -5.66
C ALA A 10 -1.01 12.76 -4.89
N SER A 11 0.14 13.08 -5.48
CA SER A 11 1.45 12.92 -4.83
C SER A 11 1.60 13.82 -3.61
N GLY A 12 1.10 15.07 -3.67
CA GLY A 12 1.08 16.00 -2.55
C GLY A 12 0.21 15.49 -1.40
N CYS A 13 -0.99 15.01 -1.70
CA CYS A 13 -1.86 14.37 -0.72
C CYS A 13 -1.20 13.15 -0.06
N TRP A 14 -0.49 12.33 -0.85
CA TRP A 14 0.26 11.18 -0.34
C TRP A 14 1.41 11.60 0.58
N ALA A 15 2.17 12.63 0.21
CA ALA A 15 3.30 13.13 0.99
C ALA A 15 2.83 13.76 2.32
N ILE A 16 1.83 14.64 2.27
CA ILE A 16 1.25 15.28 3.46
C ILE A 16 0.60 14.22 4.35
N GLY A 17 -0.16 13.30 3.75
CA GLY A 17 -0.77 12.18 4.46
C GLY A 17 0.26 11.33 5.18
N ALA A 18 1.38 10.99 4.53
CA ALA A 18 2.46 10.23 5.14
C ALA A 18 3.14 11.00 6.29
N LEU A 19 3.35 12.31 6.14
CA LEU A 19 3.98 13.16 7.17
C LEU A 19 3.13 13.22 8.46
N PHE A 20 1.83 13.46 8.32
CA PHE A 20 0.90 13.46 9.46
C PHE A 20 0.68 12.05 10.03
N SER A 21 0.60 11.04 9.17
CA SER A 21 0.43 9.64 9.60
C SER A 21 1.64 9.14 10.38
N ALA A 22 2.86 9.56 10.04
CA ALA A 22 4.07 9.15 10.76
C ALA A 22 4.01 9.57 12.23
N ASN A 23 3.75 10.87 12.49
CA ASN A 23 3.68 11.41 13.86
C ASN A 23 2.45 10.86 14.63
N ALA A 24 1.31 10.71 13.96
CA ALA A 24 0.09 10.18 14.56
C ALA A 24 0.20 8.66 14.90
N SER A 25 0.91 7.89 14.05
CA SER A 25 1.09 6.45 14.24
C SER A 25 2.06 6.11 15.37
N SER A 26 3.05 6.98 15.65
CA SER A 26 4.00 6.80 16.75
C SER A 26 3.37 7.03 18.13
N GLU A 27 2.37 7.92 18.23
CA GLU A 27 1.71 8.22 19.50
C GLU A 27 0.54 7.25 19.81
N MET A 28 -0.26 6.89 18.80
CA MET A 28 -1.47 6.07 19.01
C MET A 28 -1.25 4.56 18.83
N GLY A 29 -0.09 4.16 18.29
CA GLY A 29 0.17 2.80 17.85
C GLY A 29 -0.49 2.50 16.49
N ALA A 30 0.19 1.67 15.68
CA ALA A 30 -0.18 1.46 14.28
C ALA A 30 -1.60 0.89 14.09
N PHE A 31 -2.06 0.03 14.99
CA PHE A 31 -3.39 -0.60 14.93
C PHE A 31 -4.54 0.37 15.16
N ALA A 32 -4.43 1.23 16.18
CA ALA A 32 -5.46 2.22 16.47
C ALA A 32 -5.55 3.25 15.35
N PHE A 33 -4.40 3.65 14.79
CA PHE A 33 -4.34 4.58 13.67
C PHE A 33 -5.04 4.04 12.42
N THR A 34 -4.79 2.79 12.02
CA THR A 34 -5.41 2.25 10.79
C THR A 34 -6.90 2.02 10.94
N ARG A 35 -7.38 1.65 12.13
CA ARG A 35 -8.82 1.56 12.41
C ARG A 35 -9.52 2.91 12.21
N TRP A 36 -8.96 3.98 12.77
CA TRP A 36 -9.49 5.33 12.57
C TRP A 36 -9.37 5.78 11.12
N ARG A 37 -8.26 5.47 10.45
CA ARG A 37 -8.06 5.75 9.01
C ARG A 37 -9.14 5.11 8.15
N LEU A 38 -9.45 3.83 8.36
CA LEU A 38 -10.50 3.12 7.64
C LEU A 38 -11.89 3.67 7.93
N PHE A 39 -12.17 4.06 9.19
CA PHE A 39 -13.44 4.68 9.56
C PHE A 39 -13.65 6.02 8.85
N PHE A 40 -12.64 6.91 8.88
CA PHE A 40 -12.71 8.19 8.17
C PHE A 40 -12.80 8.00 6.64
N ALA A 41 -12.06 7.05 6.08
CA ALA A 41 -12.15 6.71 4.66
C ALA A 41 -13.57 6.25 4.28
N MET A 42 -14.20 5.41 5.10
CA MET A 42 -15.58 4.98 4.89
C MET A 42 -16.55 6.16 4.90
N CYS A 43 -16.49 7.03 5.91
CA CYS A 43 -17.36 8.20 5.99
C CYS A 43 -17.18 9.14 4.79
N LEU A 44 -15.93 9.36 4.37
CA LEU A 44 -15.61 10.29 3.28
C LEU A 44 -16.03 9.72 1.92
N LEU A 45 -15.82 8.43 1.68
CA LEU A 45 -16.31 7.74 0.48
C LEU A 45 -17.84 7.71 0.43
N TRP A 46 -18.51 7.54 1.57
CA TRP A 46 -19.97 7.55 1.65
C TRP A 46 -20.55 8.93 1.32
N LEU A 47 -19.97 10.01 1.88
CA LEU A 47 -20.33 11.38 1.55
C LEU A 47 -20.07 11.71 0.06
N ALA A 48 -18.93 11.25 -0.47
CA ALA A 48 -18.61 11.42 -1.89
C ALA A 48 -19.62 10.68 -2.79
N ALA A 49 -19.98 9.44 -2.46
CA ALA A 49 -21.00 8.67 -3.18
C ALA A 49 -22.36 9.37 -3.14
N PHE A 50 -22.73 9.94 -1.99
CA PHE A 50 -23.94 10.74 -1.83
C PHE A 50 -23.94 11.99 -2.71
N TYR A 51 -22.83 12.74 -2.72
CA TYR A 51 -22.68 13.97 -3.53
C TYR A 51 -22.69 13.69 -5.04
N VAL A 52 -22.06 12.60 -5.48
CA VAL A 52 -22.01 12.21 -6.89
C VAL A 52 -23.39 11.76 -7.40
N GLY A 53 -24.25 11.23 -6.52
CA GLY A 53 -25.66 10.97 -6.84
C GLY A 53 -25.92 9.84 -7.84
N ARG A 54 -24.89 9.07 -8.22
CA ARG A 54 -24.95 8.00 -9.25
C ARG A 54 -25.40 6.63 -8.70
N TRP A 55 -26.22 6.63 -7.66
CA TRP A 55 -26.81 5.43 -7.05
C TRP A 55 -27.50 4.47 -8.06
N PRO A 56 -28.17 4.94 -9.13
CA PRO A 56 -28.83 4.06 -10.10
C PRO A 56 -27.87 3.27 -11.00
N GLU A 57 -26.61 3.68 -11.12
CA GLU A 57 -25.59 2.97 -11.93
C GLU A 57 -24.97 1.78 -11.17
N LEU A 58 -25.22 1.68 -9.85
CA LEU A 58 -24.78 0.55 -9.03
C LEU A 58 -25.65 -0.66 -9.30
N THR A 59 -25.22 -1.48 -10.26
CA THR A 59 -25.75 -2.82 -10.47
C THR A 59 -25.35 -3.73 -9.30
N VAL A 60 -26.20 -4.69 -8.94
CA VAL A 60 -25.93 -5.68 -7.87
C VAL A 60 -24.60 -6.41 -8.11
N GLU A 61 -24.27 -6.68 -9.37
CA GLU A 61 -22.99 -7.27 -9.78
C GLU A 61 -21.78 -6.38 -9.42
N SER A 62 -21.85 -5.08 -9.70
CA SER A 62 -20.79 -4.13 -9.33
C SER A 62 -20.59 -4.04 -7.81
N ILE A 63 -21.68 -4.12 -7.04
CA ILE A 63 -21.62 -4.16 -5.57
C ILE A 63 -20.96 -5.46 -5.08
N ALA A 64 -21.27 -6.59 -5.73
CA ALA A 64 -20.65 -7.88 -5.41
C ALA A 64 -19.15 -7.86 -5.68
N TRP A 65 -18.71 -7.38 -6.85
CA TRP A 65 -17.29 -7.22 -7.17
C TRP A 65 -16.57 -6.24 -6.24
N LEU A 66 -17.19 -5.11 -5.91
CA LEU A 66 -16.61 -4.12 -5.00
C LEU A 66 -16.46 -4.69 -3.59
N SER A 67 -17.46 -5.44 -3.12
CA SER A 67 -17.41 -6.13 -1.83
C SER A 67 -16.31 -7.20 -1.83
N LEU A 68 -16.26 -8.07 -2.83
CA LEU A 68 -15.25 -9.12 -2.94
C LEU A 68 -13.83 -8.54 -2.98
N SER A 69 -13.63 -7.48 -3.77
CA SER A 69 -12.36 -6.76 -3.87
C SER A 69 -11.98 -6.06 -2.56
N SER A 70 -12.95 -5.57 -1.78
CA SER A 70 -12.68 -4.93 -0.49
C SER A 70 -12.29 -5.96 0.57
N TRP A 71 -12.93 -7.14 0.57
CA TRP A 71 -12.55 -8.25 1.44
C TRP A 71 -11.12 -8.72 1.16
N ILE A 72 -10.75 -8.90 -0.11
CA ILE A 72 -9.41 -9.37 -0.46
C ILE A 72 -8.39 -8.22 -0.30
N GLY A 73 -8.68 -7.03 -0.82
CA GLY A 73 -7.74 -5.92 -0.86
C GLY A 73 -7.53 -5.26 0.51
N ILE A 74 -8.60 -4.88 1.19
CA ILE A 74 -8.52 -4.13 2.45
C ILE A 74 -8.41 -5.10 3.62
N LEU A 75 -9.28 -6.11 3.73
CA LEU A 75 -9.30 -6.96 4.92
C LEU A 75 -8.07 -7.87 4.98
N VAL A 76 -7.77 -8.61 3.91
CA VAL A 76 -6.55 -9.45 3.86
C VAL A 76 -5.30 -8.60 3.73
N GLY A 77 -5.32 -7.54 2.91
CA GLY A 77 -4.16 -6.67 2.71
C GLY A 77 -3.73 -5.93 3.98
N ASP A 78 -4.66 -5.28 4.69
CA ASP A 78 -4.31 -4.58 5.94
C ASP A 78 -3.91 -5.58 7.03
N THR A 79 -4.57 -6.74 7.11
CA THR A 79 -4.17 -7.80 8.06
C THR A 79 -2.75 -8.30 7.77
N ALA A 80 -2.42 -8.57 6.51
CA ALA A 80 -1.09 -9.02 6.11
C ALA A 80 -0.03 -7.93 6.37
N LEU A 81 -0.34 -6.66 6.10
CA LEU A 81 0.54 -5.53 6.38
C LEU A 81 0.82 -5.42 7.88
N PHE A 82 -0.20 -5.57 8.72
CA PHE A 82 -0.07 -5.56 10.17
C PHE A 82 0.70 -6.75 10.72
N VAL A 83 0.43 -7.97 10.21
CA VAL A 83 1.19 -9.17 10.58
C VAL A 83 2.65 -9.00 10.21
N CYS A 84 2.95 -8.47 9.03
CA CYS A 84 4.32 -8.14 8.62
C CYS A 84 4.93 -7.08 9.54
N MET A 85 4.19 -6.02 9.89
CA MET A 85 4.69 -4.96 10.76
C MET A 85 4.98 -5.46 12.19
N ASN A 86 4.16 -6.36 12.72
CA ASN A 86 4.39 -6.99 14.02
C ASN A 86 5.56 -7.98 14.00
N ARG A 87 5.84 -8.66 12.86
CA ARG A 87 6.90 -9.67 12.75
C ARG A 87 8.26 -9.11 12.29
N LEU A 88 8.26 -8.14 11.39
CA LEU A 88 9.46 -7.62 10.73
C LEU A 88 9.79 -6.17 11.14
N GLY A 89 8.85 -5.48 11.80
CA GLY A 89 8.98 -4.08 12.18
C GLY A 89 8.60 -3.09 11.06
N PRO A 90 8.24 -1.84 11.39
CA PRO A 90 7.67 -0.86 10.43
C PRO A 90 8.56 -0.56 9.23
N ARG A 91 9.89 -0.53 9.45
CA ARG A 91 10.88 -0.22 8.41
C ARG A 91 10.97 -1.33 7.35
N ARG A 92 10.84 -2.60 7.73
CA ARG A 92 10.91 -3.74 6.79
C ARG A 92 9.59 -3.91 6.02
N SER A 93 8.45 -3.68 6.66
CA SER A 93 7.14 -3.71 5.99
C SER A 93 6.99 -2.63 4.91
N GLY A 94 7.59 -1.45 5.11
CA GLY A 94 7.59 -0.39 4.08
C GLY A 94 8.31 -0.77 2.80
N VAL A 95 9.42 -1.54 2.90
CA VAL A 95 10.14 -2.06 1.74
C VAL A 95 9.32 -3.12 1.01
N LEU A 96 8.70 -4.05 1.75
CA LEU A 96 7.78 -5.04 1.18
C LEU A 96 6.60 -4.37 0.46
N PHE A 97 6.05 -3.29 1.04
CA PHE A 97 4.99 -2.50 0.43
C PHE A 97 5.44 -1.83 -0.89
N ALA A 98 6.68 -1.33 -0.96
CA ALA A 98 7.22 -0.75 -2.20
C ALA A 98 7.30 -1.77 -3.36
N THR A 99 7.49 -3.06 -3.04
CA THR A 99 7.47 -4.15 -4.03
C THR A 99 6.13 -4.29 -4.75
N HIS A 100 5.03 -3.75 -4.21
CA HIS A 100 3.73 -3.73 -4.90
C HIS A 100 3.80 -3.04 -6.26
N ALA A 101 4.68 -2.04 -6.43
CA ALA A 101 4.89 -1.38 -7.72
C ALA A 101 5.43 -2.34 -8.80
N LEU A 102 6.31 -3.27 -8.41
CA LEU A 102 6.84 -4.32 -9.30
C LEU A 102 5.73 -5.28 -9.72
N PHE A 103 4.93 -5.76 -8.76
CA PHE A 103 3.79 -6.64 -9.05
C PHE A 103 2.73 -5.94 -9.91
N SER A 104 2.48 -4.65 -9.66
CA SER A 104 1.56 -3.84 -10.48
C SER A 104 2.04 -3.75 -11.93
N ALA A 105 3.33 -3.50 -12.17
CA ALA A 105 3.90 -3.45 -13.51
C ALA A 105 3.86 -4.83 -14.21
N LEU A 106 4.13 -5.91 -13.46
CA LEU A 106 4.04 -7.27 -13.97
C LEU A 106 2.59 -7.64 -14.37
N PHE A 107 1.61 -7.30 -13.53
CA PHE A 107 0.20 -7.55 -13.84
C PHE A 107 -0.32 -6.68 -14.98
N ALA A 108 0.13 -5.43 -15.10
CA ALA A 108 -0.19 -4.58 -16.25
C ALA A 108 0.30 -5.21 -17.56
N TRP A 109 1.54 -5.70 -17.59
CA TRP A 109 2.07 -6.41 -18.77
C TRP A 109 1.33 -7.72 -19.06
N LEU A 110 1.06 -8.53 -18.04
CA LEU A 110 0.50 -9.88 -18.19
C LEU A 110 -1.01 -9.89 -18.50
N PHE A 111 -1.81 -9.07 -17.80
CA PHE A 111 -3.28 -9.08 -17.91
C PHE A 111 -3.83 -8.01 -18.84
N PHE A 112 -3.24 -6.82 -18.88
CA PHE A 112 -3.71 -5.74 -19.77
C PHE A 112 -3.09 -5.79 -21.16
N GLY A 113 -2.07 -6.64 -21.37
CA GLY A 113 -1.42 -6.79 -22.67
C GLY A 113 -0.71 -5.52 -23.16
N GLU A 114 -0.43 -4.58 -22.26
CA GLU A 114 0.27 -3.35 -22.59
C GLU A 114 1.69 -3.68 -23.01
N THR A 115 2.03 -3.38 -24.27
CA THR A 115 3.39 -3.53 -24.78
C THR A 115 4.25 -2.40 -24.23
N LEU A 116 4.98 -2.70 -23.15
CA LEU A 116 5.97 -1.81 -22.56
C LEU A 116 7.14 -1.65 -23.54
N TRP A 117 7.04 -0.75 -24.52
CA TRP A 117 8.09 -0.51 -25.51
C TRP A 117 8.59 0.93 -25.47
N GLY A 118 9.89 1.13 -25.74
CA GLY A 118 10.54 2.44 -25.69
C GLY A 118 10.75 2.97 -24.26
N TRP A 119 10.30 4.21 -24.01
CA TRP A 119 10.54 4.93 -22.76
C TRP A 119 9.91 4.26 -21.54
N THR A 120 8.78 3.57 -21.72
CA THR A 120 8.11 2.86 -20.62
C THR A 120 8.96 1.71 -20.10
N LEU A 121 9.67 1.00 -20.98
CA LEU A 121 10.57 -0.09 -20.58
C LEU A 121 11.77 0.44 -19.78
N MET A 122 12.33 1.58 -20.20
CA MET A 122 13.42 2.24 -19.47
C MET A 122 12.93 2.75 -18.11
N GLY A 123 11.76 3.38 -18.06
CA GLY A 123 11.13 3.85 -16.82
C GLY A 123 10.85 2.71 -15.84
N SER A 124 10.26 1.60 -16.32
CA SER A 124 10.05 0.40 -15.52
C SER A 124 11.37 -0.19 -15.03
N GLY A 125 12.39 -0.28 -15.89
CA GLY A 125 13.72 -0.78 -15.50
C GLY A 125 14.36 0.05 -14.38
N VAL A 126 14.29 1.38 -14.48
CA VAL A 126 14.74 2.29 -13.42
C VAL A 126 13.93 2.07 -12.14
N LEU A 127 12.61 1.91 -12.24
CA LEU A 127 11.73 1.68 -11.10
C LEU A 127 12.08 0.36 -10.38
N VAL A 128 12.27 -0.73 -11.12
CA VAL A 128 12.70 -2.02 -10.57
C VAL A 128 14.08 -1.92 -9.92
N SER A 129 15.03 -1.23 -10.58
CA SER A 129 16.37 -1.03 -10.02
C SER A 129 16.35 -0.21 -8.73
N GLY A 130 15.52 0.84 -8.66
CA GLY A 130 15.35 1.68 -7.47
C GLY A 130 14.75 0.91 -6.31
N VAL A 131 13.73 0.07 -6.56
CA VAL A 131 13.15 -0.81 -5.54
C VAL A 131 14.18 -1.85 -5.06
N MET A 132 14.92 -2.47 -5.97
CA MET A 132 16.00 -3.43 -5.61
C MET A 132 17.09 -2.76 -4.77
N VAL A 133 17.56 -1.58 -5.17
CA VAL A 133 18.56 -0.80 -4.41
C VAL A 133 18.01 -0.43 -3.04
N ALA A 134 16.79 0.10 -2.93
CA ALA A 134 16.17 0.44 -1.64
C ALA A 134 16.01 -0.79 -0.73
N THR A 135 15.71 -1.96 -1.32
CA THR A 135 15.58 -3.23 -0.59
C THR A 135 16.92 -3.77 -0.13
N LEU A 136 17.95 -3.73 -1.00
CA LEU A 136 19.30 -4.22 -0.71
C LEU A 136 20.07 -3.30 0.23
N TRP A 137 20.04 -1.98 0.02
CA TRP A 137 20.69 -0.99 0.90
C TRP A 137 19.93 -0.74 2.21
N GLY A 138 18.68 -1.20 2.31
CA GLY A 138 17.99 -1.35 3.60
C GLY A 138 18.71 -2.28 4.58
N ARG A 139 19.68 -3.07 4.12
CA ARG A 139 20.57 -3.93 4.92
C ARG A 139 21.73 -3.14 5.55
N ARG A 140 21.44 -2.17 6.42
CA ARG A 140 22.46 -1.77 7.40
C ARG A 140 22.41 -2.71 8.60
N GLU A 141 23.41 -3.58 8.62
CA GLU A 141 23.76 -4.60 9.61
C GLU A 141 24.39 -3.96 10.88
N GLU A 142 23.96 -2.76 11.27
CA GLU A 142 24.53 -2.01 12.39
C GLU A 142 23.45 -1.17 13.09
N GLU A 143 22.69 -1.80 13.97
CA GLU A 143 22.09 -1.20 15.17
C GLU A 143 21.84 -2.36 16.14
N THR A 144 22.94 -2.88 16.69
CA THR A 144 22.99 -3.81 17.81
C THR A 144 22.46 -3.13 19.07
N HIS A 145 21.16 -3.18 19.42
CA HIS A 145 20.72 -2.89 20.80
C HIS A 145 19.42 -3.60 21.24
N ALA A 146 19.61 -4.62 22.09
CA ALA A 146 18.79 -5.09 23.23
C ALA A 146 17.32 -5.55 23.07
N TRP A 147 16.59 -5.21 22.02
CA TRP A 147 15.18 -5.65 21.83
C TRP A 147 15.04 -6.81 20.84
N GLU A 148 16.18 -7.40 20.50
CA GLU A 148 16.33 -8.68 19.82
C GLU A 148 16.16 -9.83 20.83
N ASN A 149 14.98 -9.93 21.43
CA ASN A 149 14.59 -11.17 22.10
C ASN A 149 13.53 -11.89 21.27
N THR A 150 14.00 -12.94 20.62
CA THR A 150 13.23 -13.95 19.89
C THR A 150 12.02 -14.43 20.67
N SER A 151 10.86 -14.48 20.01
CA SER A 151 9.77 -15.38 20.41
C SER A 151 9.18 -16.05 19.18
N GLY A 152 9.67 -17.26 18.89
CA GLY A 152 9.01 -18.22 18.02
C GLY A 152 9.95 -18.94 17.05
N ALA A 153 9.98 -20.28 17.14
CA ALA A 153 10.77 -21.14 16.27
C ALA A 153 10.30 -21.07 14.81
N LEU A 154 11.27 -20.94 13.90
CA LEU A 154 11.11 -20.79 12.45
C LEU A 154 10.53 -22.02 11.72
N TRP A 155 10.09 -23.05 12.46
CA TRP A 155 9.66 -24.36 11.90
C TRP A 155 8.14 -24.63 12.02
N ILE A 156 7.33 -23.70 12.50
CA ILE A 156 5.86 -23.87 12.48
C ILE A 156 5.23 -23.21 11.22
N GLY A 157 6.06 -22.74 10.29
CA GLY A 157 5.64 -22.00 9.10
C GLY A 157 6.04 -22.64 7.77
N VAL A 158 6.16 -23.97 7.71
CA VAL A 158 6.04 -24.74 6.46
C VAL A 158 4.81 -25.61 6.58
#